data_AF-A0A1I4J783-F1
#
_entry.id   AF-A0A1I4J783-F1
#
_cell.length_a   1.000
_cell.length_b   1.000
_cell.length_c   1.000
_cell.angle_alpha   90.00
_cell.angle_beta   90.00
_cell.angle_gamma   90.00
#
_symmetry.space_group_name_H-M   'P 1'
#
loop_
_entity.id
_entity.type
_entity.pdbx_description
1 polymer ?
#
loop_
_entity_poly.entity_id
_entity_poly.type
_entity_poly.pdbx_seq_one_letter_code
_entity_poly.pdbx_strand_id
1 'polypeptide(L)'
;MSELLSVALVCAGTLLAQDCSRDTALDIIVSPAHTPMECLMHAQTLAAQAGLPGGGDRYLKIACEHRRTEAEPAPIIRRAS
;
A
#
# COMPACT_ATOMS: atom_id res chain seq x y z
N MET A 1 4.39 -17.20 8.98
CA MET A 1 3.39 -16.22 9.46
C MET A 1 3.14 -15.28 8.31
N SER A 2 1.88 -15.00 7.95
CA SER A 2 1.58 -14.08 6.85
C SER A 2 2.17 -12.71 7.16
N GLU A 3 3.25 -12.36 6.47
CA GLU A 3 3.90 -11.06 6.61
C GLU A 3 3.29 -10.12 5.55
N LEU A 4 2.06 -9.67 5.77
CA LEU A 4 1.48 -8.63 4.93
C LEU A 4 1.82 -7.26 5.53
N LEU A 5 1.91 -6.27 4.66
CA LEU A 5 2.07 -4.87 5.00
C LEU A 5 0.88 -4.13 4.43
N SER A 6 0.15 -3.42 5.28
CA SER A 6 -0.79 -2.40 4.87
C SER A 6 0.01 -1.13 4.58
N VAL A 7 -0.09 -0.64 3.35
CA VAL A 7 0.64 0.53 2.86
C VAL A 7 -0.41 1.55 2.43
N ALA A 8 -0.50 2.62 3.19
CA ALA A 8 -1.36 3.75 2.91
C ALA A 8 -0.53 4.87 2.28
N LEU A 9 -0.82 5.18 1.02
CA LEU A 9 -0.20 6.27 0.26
C LEU A 9 -1.13 7.49 0.29
N VAL A 10 -0.63 8.60 0.80
CA VAL A 10 -1.30 9.90 0.70
C VAL A 10 -0.89 10.54 -0.62
N CYS A 11 -1.82 10.60 -1.56
CA CYS A 11 -1.58 11.06 -2.92
C CYS A 11 -2.07 12.50 -3.09
N ALA A 12 -1.43 13.28 -3.97
CA ALA A 12 -1.97 14.55 -4.42
C ALA A 12 -3.20 14.32 -5.31
N GLY A 13 -4.24 15.14 -5.18
CA GLY A 13 -5.49 15.01 -5.94
C GLY A 13 -5.37 15.29 -7.44
N THR A 14 -4.26 15.93 -7.85
CA THR A 14 -3.91 16.13 -9.26
C THR A 14 -3.23 14.91 -9.89
N LEU A 15 -2.79 13.94 -9.08
CA LEU A 15 -2.14 12.72 -9.54
C LEU A 15 -3.21 11.64 -9.79
N LEU A 16 -3.07 10.89 -10.89
CA LEU A 16 -3.97 9.77 -11.14
C LEU A 16 -3.69 8.62 -10.16
N ALA A 17 -4.72 7.87 -9.80
CA ALA A 17 -4.63 6.72 -8.89
C ALA A 17 -3.56 5.70 -9.32
N GLN A 18 -3.37 5.51 -10.63
CA GLN A 18 -2.35 4.61 -11.19
C GLN A 18 -0.92 5.13 -11.01
N ASP A 19 -0.73 6.46 -11.03
CA ASP A 19 0.58 7.11 -10.96
C ASP A 19 1.03 7.39 -9.53
N CYS A 20 0.11 7.29 -8.56
CA CYS A 20 0.47 7.32 -7.14
C CYS A 20 1.11 5.99 -6.71
N SER A 21 2.42 6.05 -6.47
CA SER A 21 3.26 4.96 -5.97
C SER A 21 4.00 5.42 -4.71
N ARG A 22 4.85 4.55 -4.16
CA ARG A 22 5.72 4.90 -3.03
C ARG A 22 6.69 6.05 -3.35
N ASP A 23 7.03 6.27 -4.61
CA ASP A 23 7.97 7.31 -5.00
C ASP A 23 7.31 8.68 -5.22
N THR A 24 6.00 8.68 -5.49
CA THR A 24 5.24 9.88 -5.84
C THR A 24 4.21 10.29 -4.79
N ALA A 25 4.00 9.45 -3.78
CA ALA A 25 3.14 9.77 -2.64
C ALA A 25 3.73 10.94 -1.82
N LEU A 26 2.84 11.79 -1.33
CA LEU A 26 3.19 12.89 -0.42
C LEU A 26 3.57 12.36 0.97
N ASP A 27 2.95 11.26 1.39
CA ASP A 27 3.25 10.58 2.64
C ASP A 27 2.90 9.08 2.53
N ILE A 28 3.59 8.25 3.34
CA ILE A 28 3.48 6.79 3.30
C ILE A 28 3.40 6.27 4.74
N ILE A 29 2.30 5.60 5.04
CA ILE A 29 2.11 4.95 6.33
C ILE A 29 2.12 3.44 6.13
N VAL A 30 2.99 2.74 6.86
CA VAL A 30 3.14 1.29 6.78
C VAL A 30 2.79 0.67 8.12
N SER A 31 1.87 -0.30 8.10
CA SER A 31 1.47 -1.07 9.28
C SER A 31 1.54 -2.57 8.97
N PRO A 32 1.97 -3.41 9.93
CA PRO A 32 1.87 -4.85 9.77
C PRO A 32 0.40 -5.26 9.63
N ALA A 33 0.15 -6.27 8.80
CA ALA A 33 -1.13 -6.95 8.70
C ALA A 33 -0.88 -8.46 8.60
N HIS A 34 -1.76 -9.25 9.19
CA HIS A 34 -1.67 -10.71 9.17
C HIS A 34 -2.70 -11.34 8.23
N THR A 35 -3.72 -10.57 7.81
CA THR A 35 -4.72 -11.00 6.83
C THR A 35 -5.13 -9.87 5.88
N PRO A 36 -5.66 -10.18 4.68
CA PRO A 36 -6.23 -9.16 3.79
C PRO A 36 -7.36 -8.35 4.44
N MET A 37 -8.18 -8.99 5.28
CA MET A 37 -9.25 -8.33 6.02
C MET A 37 -8.69 -7.28 6.99
N GLU A 38 -7.63 -7.62 7.72
CA GLU A 38 -6.96 -6.68 8.62
C GLU A 38 -6.38 -5.47 7.87
N CYS A 39 -5.81 -5.69 6.68
CA CYS A 39 -5.35 -4.61 5.82
C CYS A 39 -6.50 -3.65 5.40
N LEU A 40 -7.68 -4.19 5.05
CA LEU A 40 -8.87 -3.39 4.73
C LEU A 40 -9.42 -2.63 5.96
N MET A 41 -9.36 -3.22 7.15
CA MET A 41 -9.80 -2.55 8.37
C MET A 41 -8.84 -1.42 8.78
N HIS A 42 -7.53 -1.66 8.70
CA HIS A 42 -6.51 -0.63 8.95
C HIS A 42 -6.62 0.55 7.99
N ALA A 43 -7.04 0.32 6.74
CA ALA A 43 -7.30 1.41 5.78
C ALA A 43 -8.25 2.49 6.32
N GLN A 44 -9.34 2.08 6.99
CA GLN A 44 -10.33 3.01 7.53
C GLN A 44 -9.74 3.85 8.65
N THR A 45 -8.98 3.22 9.54
CA THR A 45 -8.28 3.92 10.63
C THR A 45 -7.23 4.87 10.09
N LEU A 46 -6.46 4.47 9.07
CA LEU A 46 -5.44 5.29 8.43
C LEU A 46 -6.07 6.49 7.70
N ALA A 47 -7.22 6.30 7.03
CA ALA A 47 -7.95 7.40 6.42
C ALA A 47 -8.42 8.44 7.45
N ALA A 48 -8.92 7.99 8.60
CA ALA A 48 -9.28 8.86 9.70
C ALA A 48 -8.06 9.61 10.29
N GLN A 49 -6.94 8.91 10.50
CA GLN A 49 -5.71 9.49 11.07
C GLN A 49 -5.00 10.47 10.13
N ALA A 50 -4.99 10.17 8.83
CA ALA A 50 -4.44 11.07 7.80
C ALA A 50 -5.22 12.40 7.71
N GLY A 51 -6.36 12.49 8.42
CA GLY A 51 -7.16 13.69 8.49
C GLY A 51 -7.63 14.15 7.12
N LEU A 52 -7.76 13.22 6.15
CA LEU A 52 -8.18 13.52 4.79
C LEU A 52 -9.60 14.11 4.87
N PRO A 53 -9.73 15.44 4.80
CA PRO A 53 -11.03 16.06 4.83
C PRO A 53 -11.56 15.90 3.42
N GLY A 54 -12.59 15.09 3.20
CA GLY A 54 -13.08 14.67 1.86
C GLY A 54 -13.14 15.81 0.82
N GLY A 55 -12.01 16.11 0.19
CA GLY A 55 -11.73 17.35 -0.51
C GLY A 55 -10.60 17.13 -1.52
N GLY A 56 -10.68 17.84 -2.65
CA GLY A 56 -10.04 17.45 -3.90
C GLY A 56 -8.51 17.52 -3.97
N ASP A 57 -7.82 18.00 -2.93
CA ASP A 57 -6.37 18.22 -2.99
C ASP A 57 -5.54 16.98 -2.66
N ARG A 58 -6.12 16.01 -1.93
CA ARG A 58 -5.43 14.77 -1.54
C ARG A 58 -6.40 13.60 -1.45
N TYR A 59 -5.91 12.40 -1.76
CA TYR A 59 -6.66 11.16 -1.55
C TYR A 59 -5.76 10.08 -0.97
N LEU A 60 -6.37 9.02 -0.43
CA LEU A 60 -5.66 7.86 0.08
C LEU A 60 -5.77 6.69 -0.88
N LYS A 61 -4.62 6.08 -1.19
CA LYS A 61 -4.54 4.80 -1.88
C LYS A 61 -4.00 3.75 -0.92
N ILE A 62 -4.74 2.65 -0.79
CA ILE A 62 -4.37 1.55 0.09
C ILE A 62 -3.86 0.40 -0.75
N ALA A 63 -2.68 -0.12 -0.41
CA ALA A 63 -2.13 -1.33 -0.98
C ALA A 63 -1.83 -2.33 0.15
N CYS A 64 -2.18 -3.60 -0.08
CA CYS A 64 -1.75 -4.70 0.77
C CYS A 64 -0.59 -5.39 0.04
N GLU A 65 0.61 -5.21 0.56
CA GLU A 65 1.82 -5.77 -0.02
C GLU A 65 2.30 -6.96 0.81
N HIS A 66 2.96 -7.92 0.17
CA HIS A 66 3.72 -8.93 0.91
C HIS A 66 5.05 -8.32 1.36
N ARG A 67 5.37 -8.48 2.65
CA ARG A 67 6.71 -8.21 3.18
C ARG A 67 7.67 -9.12 2.43
N ARG A 68 8.63 -8.52 1.73
CA ARG A 68 9.75 -9.26 1.20
C ARG A 68 10.67 -9.58 2.38
N THR A 69 10.49 -10.74 2.99
CA THR A 69 11.56 -11.35 3.78
C THR A 69 12.66 -11.73 2.78
N GLU A 70 13.92 -11.43 3.07
CA GLU A 70 15.09 -11.56 2.19
C GLU A 70 15.41 -13.01 1.74
N ALA A 71 14.47 -13.95 1.86
CA ALA A 71 14.64 -15.39 1.67
C ALA A 71 13.66 -16.03 0.66
N GLU A 72 13.10 -15.27 -0.29
CA GLU A 72 12.38 -15.89 -1.42
C GLU A 72 13.16 -15.66 -2.72
N PRO A 73 13.93 -16.65 -3.21
CA PRO A 73 14.54 -16.55 -4.52
C PRO A 73 13.43 -16.51 -5.57
N ALA A 74 13.42 -15.45 -6.39
CA ALA A 74 12.48 -15.30 -7.49
C ALA A 74 12.43 -16.59 -8.34
N PRO A 75 11.24 -17.08 -8.75
CA PRO A 75 11.15 -18.28 -9.54
C PRO A 75 11.86 -18.04 -10.88
N ILE A 76 12.98 -18.74 -11.10
CA ILE A 76 13.66 -18.77 -12.39
C ILE A 76 12.73 -19.54 -13.34
N ILE A 77 11.93 -18.81 -14.11
CA ILE A 77 11.14 -19.37 -15.21
C ILE A 77 12.14 -19.84 -16.28
N ARG A 78 12.53 -21.11 -16.23
CA ARG A 78 13.27 -21.74 -17.34
C ARG A 78 12.27 -21.99 -18.48
N ARG A 79 12.29 -21.13 -19.50
CA ARG A 79 11.69 -21.44 -20.80
C ARG A 79 12.45 -22.63 -21.39
N ALA A 80 11.79 -23.78 -21.50
CA ALA A 80 12.25 -24.87 -22.34
C ALA A 80 12.11 -24.43 -23.81
N SER A 81 13.19 -24.62 -24.57
CA SER A 81 13.25 -24.44 -26.03
C SER A 81 12.65 -25.65 -26.73
#